data_AF-Q686G6-F1
#
_entry.id   AF-Q686G6-F1
#
_cell.length_a   1.000
_cell.length_b   1.000
_cell.length_c   1.000
_cell.angle_alpha   90.00
_cell.angle_beta   90.00
_cell.angle_gamma   90.00
#
_symmetry.space_group_name_H-M   'P 1'
#
loop_
_entity.id
_entity.type
_entity.pdbx_description
1 polymer ?
#
loop_
_entity_poly.entity_id
_entity_poly.type
_entity_poly.pdbx_seq_one_letter_code
_entity_poly.pdbx_strand_id
1 'polypeptide(L)'
;MDRGRTDPVHQPVLRPDRPHRRCPLMPFNAESAFELMLGMGLAMARILPCLILVPAFCFKHLKGPLRYGVTCALALIPAPSIGRALALENDAWFTIAGLLLKESVLGILLGLLLYAPFWMFATVGALLDSQRGALSGGQLNPSLGPDATPLGELFQEALIMLVILSGGLSLITQLIWD
;
A
#
# COMPACT_ATOMS: atom_id res chain seq x y z
N MET A 1 29.23 -69.58 -41.39
CA MET A 1 28.06 -69.95 -40.57
C MET A 1 28.34 -69.36 -39.19
N ASP A 2 28.11 -68.06 -38.99
CA ASP A 2 26.81 -67.43 -38.64
C ASP A 2 26.46 -67.84 -37.19
N ARG A 3 26.32 -67.00 -36.15
CA ARG A 3 25.74 -65.67 -35.92
C ARG A 3 26.28 -65.21 -34.55
N GLY A 4 26.59 -63.95 -34.29
CA GLY A 4 25.57 -62.95 -33.96
C GLY A 4 25.81 -62.42 -32.54
N ARG A 5 26.69 -61.42 -32.42
CA ARG A 5 26.84 -60.53 -31.26
C ARG A 5 25.50 -59.81 -31.05
N THR A 6 24.89 -59.94 -29.88
CA THR A 6 23.70 -59.18 -29.51
C THR A 6 24.04 -58.29 -28.33
N ASP A 7 24.17 -57.00 -28.62
CA ASP A 7 24.30 -55.94 -27.63
C ASP A 7 22.97 -55.78 -26.88
N PRO A 8 22.97 -55.49 -25.57
CA PRO A 8 21.74 -55.19 -24.86
C PRO A 8 21.20 -53.84 -25.33
N VAL A 9 19.99 -53.87 -25.89
CA VAL A 9 19.22 -52.72 -26.36
C VAL A 9 19.06 -51.70 -25.22
N HIS A 10 19.63 -50.51 -25.38
CA HIS A 10 19.31 -49.35 -24.56
C HIS A 10 17.82 -49.03 -24.68
N GLN A 11 17.06 -49.33 -23.64
CA GLN A 11 15.67 -48.95 -23.51
C GLN A 11 15.61 -47.42 -23.28
N PRO A 12 14.87 -46.64 -24.09
CA PRO A 12 14.70 -45.23 -23.81
C PRO A 12 13.88 -45.07 -22.52
N VAL A 13 14.48 -44.46 -21.51
CA VAL A 13 13.81 -44.09 -20.26
C VAL A 13 12.67 -43.13 -20.61
N LEU A 14 11.44 -43.65 -20.58
CA LEU A 14 10.23 -42.85 -20.68
C LEU A 14 10.20 -41.89 -19.50
N ARG A 15 10.52 -40.61 -19.72
CA ARG A 15 10.32 -39.59 -18.69
C ARG A 15 8.83 -39.56 -18.36
N PRO A 16 8.42 -39.65 -17.09
CA PRO A 16 7.02 -39.46 -16.75
C PRO A 16 6.63 -38.05 -17.17
N ASP A 17 5.61 -37.95 -18.02
CA ASP A 17 4.95 -36.70 -18.35
C ASP A 17 4.68 -35.94 -17.06
N ARG A 18 5.27 -34.74 -16.93
CA ARG A 18 4.93 -33.87 -15.80
C ARG A 18 3.43 -33.63 -15.90
N PRO A 19 2.63 -33.92 -14.86
CA PRO A 19 1.24 -33.51 -14.89
C PRO A 19 1.26 -32.00 -15.06
N HIS A 20 0.72 -31.53 -16.18
CA HIS A 20 0.40 -30.13 -16.38
C HIS A 20 -0.38 -29.72 -15.13
N ARG A 21 0.24 -28.90 -14.26
CA ARG A 21 -0.47 -28.26 -13.15
C ARG A 21 -1.51 -27.37 -13.80
N ARG A 22 -2.69 -27.93 -14.06
CA ARG A 22 -3.88 -27.12 -14.35
C ARG A 22 -4.00 -26.22 -13.15
N CYS A 23 -3.85 -24.91 -13.38
CA CYS A 23 -4.19 -23.92 -12.40
C CYS A 23 -5.61 -24.27 -11.94
N PRO A 24 -5.87 -24.59 -10.66
CA PRO A 24 -7.23 -24.78 -10.23
C PRO A 24 -7.86 -23.41 -10.37
N LEU A 25 -8.67 -23.23 -11.42
CA LEU A 25 -9.58 -22.11 -11.54
C LEU A 25 -10.48 -22.23 -10.31
N MET A 26 -10.17 -21.49 -9.25
CA MET A 26 -10.95 -21.55 -8.03
C MET A 26 -12.36 -21.12 -8.41
N PRO A 27 -13.36 -22.01 -8.27
CA PRO A 27 -14.73 -21.61 -8.55
C PRO A 27 -15.07 -20.45 -7.61
N PHE A 28 -15.66 -19.39 -8.17
CA PHE A 28 -16.10 -18.24 -7.39
C PHE A 28 -17.26 -18.69 -6.49
N ASN A 29 -16.90 -19.06 -5.27
CA ASN A 29 -17.80 -19.60 -4.25
C ASN A 29 -18.10 -18.51 -3.21
N ALA A 30 -19.23 -18.65 -2.50
CA ALA A 30 -19.60 -17.72 -1.42
C ALA A 30 -18.50 -17.59 -0.35
N GLU A 31 -17.86 -18.72 0.01
CA GLU A 31 -16.70 -18.79 0.91
C GLU A 31 -15.55 -17.89 0.44
N SER A 32 -15.12 -18.04 -0.81
CA SER A 32 -14.01 -17.24 -1.38
C SER A 32 -14.34 -15.75 -1.47
N ALA A 33 -15.62 -15.40 -1.67
CA ALA A 33 -16.06 -14.02 -1.66
C ALA A 33 -16.01 -13.42 -0.24
N PHE A 34 -16.37 -14.20 0.77
CA PHE A 34 -16.30 -13.79 2.18
C PHE A 34 -14.86 -13.60 2.64
N GLU A 35 -13.96 -14.53 2.34
CA GLU A 35 -12.51 -14.40 2.61
C GLU A 35 -11.93 -13.13 1.98
N LEU A 36 -12.28 -12.85 0.72
CA LEU A 36 -11.83 -11.65 0.02
C LEU A 36 -12.36 -10.37 0.67
N MET A 37 -13.62 -10.38 1.13
CA MET A 37 -14.23 -9.23 1.81
C MET A 37 -13.53 -8.94 3.14
N LEU A 38 -13.23 -9.96 3.94
CA LEU A 38 -12.47 -9.82 5.20
C LEU A 38 -11.04 -9.35 4.94
N GLY A 39 -10.35 -9.95 3.95
CA GLY A 39 -9.01 -9.56 3.54
C GLY A 39 -8.94 -8.10 3.05
N MET A 40 -9.94 -7.65 2.29
CA MET A 40 -10.07 -6.25 1.90
C MET A 40 -10.26 -5.34 3.12
N GLY A 41 -11.11 -5.72 4.08
CA GLY A 41 -11.34 -4.95 5.30
C GLY A 41 -10.05 -4.71 6.10
N LEU A 42 -9.25 -5.76 6.32
CA LEU A 42 -7.95 -5.65 7.00
C LEU A 42 -6.95 -4.81 6.20
N ALA A 43 -6.85 -5.03 4.89
CA ALA A 43 -5.94 -4.26 4.04
C ALA A 43 -6.30 -2.76 4.06
N MET A 44 -7.58 -2.43 3.96
CA MET A 44 -8.07 -1.05 4.02
C MET A 44 -7.79 -0.41 5.38
N ALA A 45 -7.85 -1.16 6.48
CA ALA A 45 -7.55 -0.66 7.83
C ALA A 45 -6.14 -0.03 7.91
N ARG A 46 -5.14 -0.66 7.26
CA ARG A 46 -3.77 -0.12 7.15
C ARG A 46 -3.62 0.93 6.05
N ILE A 47 -4.13 0.65 4.85
CA ILE A 47 -3.88 1.48 3.65
C ILE A 47 -4.54 2.86 3.78
N LEU A 48 -5.79 2.93 4.26
CA LEU A 48 -6.55 4.18 4.33
C LEU A 48 -5.84 5.29 5.14
N PRO A 49 -5.39 5.06 6.39
CA PRO A 49 -4.66 6.09 7.13
C PRO A 49 -3.35 6.49 6.45
N CYS A 50 -2.60 5.56 5.83
CA CYS A 50 -1.40 5.89 5.07
C CYS A 50 -1.71 6.85 3.91
N LEU A 51 -2.75 6.57 3.11
CA LEU A 51 -3.12 7.42 1.98
C LEU A 51 -3.61 8.80 2.41
N ILE A 52 -4.29 8.89 3.56
CA ILE A 52 -4.77 10.17 4.12
C ILE A 52 -3.59 11.01 4.63
N LEU A 53 -2.63 10.40 5.32
CA LEU A 53 -1.53 11.11 5.97
C LEU A 53 -0.40 11.49 5.01
N VAL A 54 -0.07 10.62 4.04
CA VAL A 54 1.09 10.81 3.16
C VAL A 54 0.73 11.75 2.00
N PRO A 55 1.35 12.94 1.89
CA PRO A 55 0.99 13.95 0.90
C PRO A 55 1.18 13.50 -0.55
N ALA A 56 2.10 12.56 -0.79
CA ALA A 56 2.37 12.02 -2.12
C ALA A 56 1.14 11.39 -2.82
N PHE A 57 0.15 10.94 -2.06
CA PHE A 57 -1.10 10.39 -2.63
C PHE A 57 -2.13 11.46 -2.99
N CYS A 58 -1.87 12.74 -2.66
CA CYS A 58 -2.75 13.86 -2.99
C CYS A 58 -4.17 13.73 -2.43
N PHE A 59 -4.39 12.98 -1.35
CA PHE A 59 -5.72 12.80 -0.76
C PHE A 59 -6.33 14.09 -0.22
N LYS A 60 -5.51 15.13 0.06
CA LYS A 60 -5.99 16.50 0.31
C LYS A 60 -6.88 17.03 -0.84
N HIS A 61 -6.56 16.65 -2.08
CA HIS A 61 -7.25 17.08 -3.29
C HIS A 61 -8.42 16.16 -3.68
N LEU A 62 -8.33 14.86 -3.39
CA LEU A 62 -9.45 13.92 -3.59
C LEU A 62 -10.52 14.17 -2.52
N LYS A 63 -11.79 14.28 -2.91
CA LYS A 63 -12.92 14.46 -1.99
C LYS A 63 -13.98 13.38 -2.18
N GLY A 64 -14.71 13.08 -1.10
CA GLY A 64 -15.87 12.19 -1.13
C GLY A 64 -15.54 10.73 -1.46
N PRO A 65 -16.40 10.02 -2.21
CA PRO A 65 -16.33 8.57 -2.38
C PRO A 65 -15.10 8.09 -3.15
N LEU A 66 -14.46 8.96 -3.94
CA LEU A 66 -13.27 8.61 -4.72
C LEU A 66 -12.10 8.13 -3.84
N ARG A 67 -11.96 8.68 -2.63
CA ARG A 67 -10.92 8.24 -1.67
C ARG A 67 -11.05 6.76 -1.34
N TYR A 68 -12.27 6.31 -1.07
CA TYR A 68 -12.54 4.92 -0.74
C TYR A 68 -12.38 4.03 -1.98
N GLY A 69 -12.78 4.50 -3.17
CA GLY A 69 -12.55 3.77 -4.43
C GLY A 69 -11.08 3.46 -4.70
N VAL A 70 -10.20 4.47 -4.54
CA VAL A 70 -8.74 4.28 -4.67
C VAL A 70 -8.20 3.35 -3.60
N THR A 71 -8.67 3.50 -2.35
CA THR A 71 -8.27 2.63 -1.24
C THR A 71 -8.67 1.17 -1.51
N CYS A 72 -9.89 0.92 -1.98
CA CYS A 72 -10.36 -0.40 -2.35
C CYS A 72 -9.52 -1.01 -3.48
N ALA A 73 -9.18 -0.21 -4.50
CA ALA A 73 -8.35 -0.68 -5.61
C ALA A 73 -6.96 -1.13 -5.16
N LEU A 74 -6.33 -0.38 -4.24
CA LEU A 74 -5.02 -0.74 -3.68
C LEU A 74 -5.12 -1.90 -2.68
N ALA A 75 -6.22 -2.02 -1.94
CA ALA A 75 -6.47 -3.11 -1.01
C ALA A 75 -6.72 -4.45 -1.71
N LEU A 76 -7.18 -4.44 -2.97
CA LEU A 76 -7.44 -5.66 -3.74
C LEU A 76 -6.16 -6.47 -4.03
N ILE A 77 -5.00 -5.83 -4.03
CA ILE A 77 -3.71 -6.48 -4.27
C ILE A 77 -3.34 -7.44 -3.11
N PRO A 78 -3.28 -7.00 -1.84
CA PRO A 78 -3.01 -7.89 -0.71
C PRO A 78 -4.24 -8.67 -0.19
N ALA A 79 -5.47 -8.29 -0.55
CA ALA A 79 -6.67 -8.92 0.01
C ALA A 79 -6.75 -10.45 -0.14
N PRO A 80 -6.40 -11.07 -1.30
CA PRO A 80 -6.48 -12.51 -1.45
C PRO A 80 -5.49 -13.29 -0.56
N SER A 81 -4.30 -12.74 -0.31
CA SER A 81 -3.32 -13.40 0.56
C SER A 81 -3.74 -13.30 2.03
N ILE A 82 -4.25 -12.14 2.45
CA ILE A 82 -4.76 -11.92 3.81
C ILE A 82 -6.00 -12.78 4.08
N GLY A 83 -6.95 -12.82 3.14
CA GLY A 83 -8.18 -13.62 3.29
C GLY A 83 -7.90 -15.10 3.48
N ARG A 84 -6.96 -15.66 2.72
CA ARG A 84 -6.53 -17.06 2.86
C ARG A 84 -5.80 -17.34 4.15
N ALA A 85 -5.02 -16.39 4.65
CA ALA A 85 -4.36 -16.52 5.95
C ALA A 85 -5.40 -16.54 7.08
N LEU A 86 -6.45 -15.72 6.96
CA LEU A 86 -7.50 -15.64 7.97
C LEU A 86 -8.40 -16.88 8.00
N ALA A 87 -8.68 -17.48 6.84
CA ALA A 87 -9.44 -18.73 6.73
C ALA A 87 -8.81 -19.90 7.53
N LEU A 88 -7.50 -19.83 7.83
CA LEU A 88 -6.81 -20.84 8.64
C LEU A 88 -6.99 -20.64 10.15
N GLU A 89 -7.38 -19.44 10.60
CA GLU A 89 -7.49 -19.11 12.04
C GLU A 89 -8.88 -19.36 12.66
N ASN A 90 -9.79 -20.02 11.93
CA ASN A 90 -11.06 -20.53 12.46
C ASN A 90 -11.97 -19.43 13.07
N ASP A 91 -12.06 -18.28 12.40
CA ASP A 91 -13.09 -17.23 12.55
C ASP A 91 -13.46 -16.79 13.97
N ALA A 92 -12.47 -16.68 14.86
CA ALA A 92 -12.68 -16.00 16.13
C ALA A 92 -12.88 -14.48 15.88
N TRP A 93 -14.13 -14.01 15.94
CA TRP A 93 -14.49 -12.61 15.73
C TRP A 93 -13.68 -11.61 16.58
N PHE A 94 -13.30 -12.00 17.79
CA PHE A 94 -12.43 -11.19 18.66
C PHE A 94 -11.02 -11.01 18.09
N THR A 95 -10.47 -12.04 17.44
CA THR A 95 -9.16 -11.99 16.78
C THR A 95 -9.22 -11.04 15.58
N ILE A 96 -10.27 -11.13 14.76
CA ILE A 96 -10.47 -10.23 13.60
C ILE A 96 -10.57 -8.78 14.06
N ALA A 97 -11.36 -8.50 15.11
CA ALA A 97 -11.48 -7.16 15.67
C ALA A 97 -10.13 -6.64 16.21
N GLY A 98 -9.36 -7.49 16.89
CA GLY A 98 -8.00 -7.17 17.35
C GLY A 98 -7.04 -6.88 16.19
N LEU A 99 -7.10 -7.67 15.11
CA LEU A 99 -6.31 -7.45 13.90
C LEU A 99 -6.67 -6.14 13.21
N LEU A 100 -7.96 -5.81 13.07
CA LEU A 100 -8.40 -4.54 12.51
C LEU A 100 -7.84 -3.34 13.28
N LEU A 101 -7.90 -3.40 14.62
CA LEU A 101 -7.31 -2.36 15.47
C LEU A 101 -5.79 -2.29 15.29
N LYS A 102 -5.10 -3.43 15.30
CA LYS A 102 -3.64 -3.52 15.11
C LYS A 102 -3.23 -2.91 13.78
N GLU A 103 -3.88 -3.29 12.69
CA GLU A 103 -3.58 -2.82 11.33
C GLU A 103 -3.90 -1.33 11.16
N SER A 104 -4.98 -0.83 11.78
CA SER A 104 -5.30 0.60 11.80
C SER A 104 -4.21 1.41 12.50
N VAL A 105 -3.74 0.95 13.67
CA VAL A 105 -2.66 1.61 14.43
C VAL A 105 -1.36 1.59 13.63
N LEU A 106 -1.00 0.44 13.03
CA LEU A 106 0.19 0.34 12.19
C LEU A 106 0.11 1.27 10.98
N GLY A 107 -1.04 1.37 10.32
CA GLY A 107 -1.25 2.29 9.21
C GLY A 107 -1.10 3.76 9.62
N ILE A 108 -1.59 4.15 10.80
CA ILE A 108 -1.39 5.51 11.32
C ILE A 108 0.09 5.78 11.60
N LEU A 109 0.78 4.86 12.30
CA LEU A 109 2.20 5.03 12.63
C LEU A 109 3.07 5.07 11.39
N LEU A 110 2.84 4.16 10.44
CA LEU A 110 3.55 4.14 9.16
C LEU A 110 3.26 5.39 8.34
N GLY A 111 1.99 5.83 8.28
CA GLY A 111 1.59 7.06 7.63
C GLY A 111 2.27 8.29 8.22
N LEU A 112 2.40 8.39 9.55
CA LEU A 112 3.14 9.45 10.23
C LEU A 112 4.63 9.42 9.91
N LEU A 113 5.24 8.24 9.88
CA LEU A 113 6.65 8.06 9.53
C LEU A 113 6.92 8.51 8.09
N LEU A 114 6.06 8.10 7.15
CA LEU A 114 6.14 8.47 5.74
C LEU A 114 5.77 9.95 5.49
N TYR A 115 4.97 10.56 6.36
CA TYR A 115 4.65 11.99 6.33
C TYR A 115 5.83 12.87 6.77
N ALA A 116 6.68 12.38 7.68
CA ALA A 116 7.80 13.13 8.26
C ALA A 116 8.66 13.92 7.24
N PRO A 117 9.16 13.35 6.12
CA PRO A 117 9.95 14.11 5.15
C PRO A 117 9.18 15.30 4.56
N PHE A 118 7.91 15.14 4.23
CA PHE A 118 7.08 16.23 3.68
C PHE A 118 6.90 17.34 4.69
N TRP A 119 6.63 16.98 5.94
CA TRP A 119 6.50 17.94 7.04
C TRP A 119 7.80 18.70 7.31
N MET A 120 8.95 18.01 7.27
CA MET A 120 10.26 18.64 7.45
C MET A 120 10.53 19.70 6.38
N PHE A 121 10.33 19.39 5.10
CA PHE A 121 10.54 20.35 4.01
C PHE A 121 9.56 21.53 4.07
N ALA A 122 8.30 21.28 4.40
CA ALA A 122 7.31 22.34 4.61
C ALA A 122 7.72 23.28 5.76
N THR A 123 8.21 22.73 6.87
CA THR A 123 8.69 23.49 8.03
C THR A 123 9.93 24.32 7.69
N VAL A 124 10.86 23.78 6.90
CA VAL A 124 12.02 24.55 6.41
C VAL A 124 11.55 25.76 5.59
N GLY A 125 10.57 25.60 4.71
CA GLY A 125 9.99 26.73 3.97
C GLY A 125 9.33 27.76 4.88
N ALA A 126 8.60 27.32 5.89
CA ALA A 126 7.99 28.19 6.90
C ALA A 126 9.03 29.00 7.72
N LEU A 127 10.18 28.41 8.02
CA LEU A 127 11.29 29.11 8.69
C LEU A 127 11.92 30.19 7.80
N LEU A 128 12.02 29.96 6.50
CA LEU A 128 12.48 30.98 5.55
C LEU A 128 11.43 32.09 5.38
N ASP A 129 10.14 31.74 5.36
CA ASP A 129 9.04 32.70 5.34
C ASP A 129 9.03 33.59 6.58
N SER A 130 9.32 33.01 7.75
CA SER A 130 9.47 33.75 9.01
C SER A 130 10.60 34.78 8.93
N GLN A 131 11.75 34.38 8.37
CA GLN A 131 12.95 35.24 8.31
C GLN A 131 12.79 36.43 7.37
N ARG A 132 12.04 36.29 6.28
CA ARG A 132 11.72 37.41 5.39
C ARG A 132 10.56 38.29 5.91
N GLY A 133 10.02 37.98 7.09
CA GLY A 133 8.95 38.73 7.74
C GLY A 133 7.55 38.45 7.19
N ALA A 134 7.36 37.44 6.33
CA ALA A 134 6.08 37.15 5.68
C ALA A 134 4.98 36.73 6.68
N LEU A 135 5.36 36.18 7.84
CA LEU A 135 4.44 35.75 8.90
C LEU A 135 4.17 36.83 9.96
N SER A 136 4.70 38.05 9.79
CA SER A 136 4.48 39.13 10.77
C SER A 136 3.07 39.70 10.72
N GLY A 137 2.38 39.55 9.57
CA GLY A 137 1.05 40.12 9.34
C GLY A 137 -0.07 39.41 10.11
N GLY A 138 -0.10 38.07 10.16
CA GLY A 138 -1.12 37.34 10.89
C GLY A 138 -0.93 37.37 12.41
N GLN A 139 0.31 37.58 12.89
CA GLN A 139 0.57 37.88 14.31
C GLN A 139 -0.03 39.22 14.75
N LEU A 140 -0.05 40.23 13.87
CA LEU A 140 -0.61 41.55 14.15
C LEU A 140 -2.13 41.58 13.99
N ASN A 141 -2.68 40.82 13.04
CA ASN A 141 -4.12 40.78 12.80
C ASN A 141 -4.64 39.34 12.60
N PRO A 142 -5.18 38.71 13.67
CA PRO A 142 -5.71 37.34 13.61
C PRO A 142 -6.92 37.17 12.67
N SER A 143 -7.58 38.27 12.28
CA SER A 143 -8.71 38.21 11.33
C SER A 143 -8.30 37.87 9.90
N LEU A 144 -7.00 37.93 9.59
CA LEU A 144 -6.43 37.53 8.29
C LEU A 144 -6.34 36.02 8.09
N GLY A 145 -6.62 35.22 9.13
CA GLY A 145 -6.50 33.77 9.10
C GLY A 145 -5.12 33.25 9.51
N PRO A 146 -4.89 31.93 9.44
CA PRO A 146 -3.58 31.34 9.75
C PRO A 146 -2.51 31.89 8.81
N ASP A 147 -1.30 32.11 9.34
CA ASP A 147 -0.17 32.61 8.57
C ASP A 147 0.10 31.69 7.36
N ALA A 148 -0.01 32.24 6.16
CA ALA A 148 0.31 31.51 4.95
C ALA A 148 1.83 31.41 4.78
N THR A 149 2.34 30.21 4.49
CA THR A 149 3.77 29.96 4.22
C THR A 149 3.98 29.53 2.76
N PRO A 150 4.04 30.47 1.79
CA PRO A 150 4.19 30.13 0.38
C PRO A 150 5.43 29.28 0.07
N LEU A 151 6.55 29.49 0.77
CA LEU A 151 7.76 28.67 0.59
C LEU A 151 7.56 27.27 1.19
N GLY A 152 6.84 27.15 2.31
CA GLY A 152 6.49 25.87 2.91
C GLY A 152 5.66 25.00 1.94
N GLU A 153 4.62 25.58 1.34
CA GLU A 153 3.79 24.88 0.35
C GLU A 153 4.60 24.52 -0.91
N LEU A 154 5.42 25.44 -1.42
CA LEU A 154 6.27 25.21 -2.59
C LEU A 154 7.25 24.05 -2.36
N PHE A 155 7.93 24.00 -1.20
CA PHE A 155 8.89 22.93 -0.90
C PHE A 155 8.22 21.58 -0.71
N GLN A 156 7.03 21.56 -0.09
CA GLN A 156 6.26 20.34 0.04
C GLN A 156 5.83 19.79 -1.32
N GLU A 157 5.29 20.63 -2.21
CA GLU A 157 4.89 20.23 -3.57
C GLU A 157 6.10 19.82 -4.44
N ALA A 158 7.23 20.53 -4.33
CA ALA A 158 8.46 20.16 -5.01
C ALA A 158 8.94 18.75 -4.60
N LEU A 159 8.85 18.41 -3.31
CA LEU A 159 9.19 17.07 -2.82
C LEU A 159 8.20 16.01 -3.33
N ILE A 160 6.89 16.30 -3.35
CA ILE A 160 5.88 15.40 -3.93
C ILE A 160 6.21 15.10 -5.40
N MET A 161 6.50 16.14 -6.19
CA MET A 161 6.89 16.00 -7.59
C MET A 161 8.17 15.15 -7.73
N LEU A 162 9.18 15.38 -6.90
CA LEU A 162 10.41 14.59 -6.92
C LEU A 162 10.16 13.10 -6.64
N VAL A 163 9.33 12.79 -5.64
CA VAL A 163 8.95 11.41 -5.30
C VAL A 163 8.22 10.71 -6.44
N ILE A 164 7.33 11.42 -7.14
CA ILE A 164 6.61 10.88 -8.30
C ILE A 164 7.59 10.62 -9.45
N LEU A 165 8.45 11.58 -9.77
CA LEU A 165 9.41 11.47 -10.87
C LEU A 165 10.48 10.41 -10.63
N SER A 166 10.88 10.19 -9.37
CA SER A 166 11.88 9.18 -9.00
C SER A 166 11.31 7.76 -8.92
N GLY A 167 10.00 7.57 -9.15
CA GLY A 167 9.32 6.30 -8.91
C GLY A 167 9.14 5.95 -7.42
N GLY A 168 9.38 6.92 -6.52
CA GLY A 168 9.29 6.73 -5.07
C GLY A 168 7.88 6.34 -4.59
N LEU A 169 6.83 6.67 -5.35
CA LEU A 169 5.47 6.24 -5.04
C LEU A 169 5.35 4.70 -5.00
N SER A 170 6.04 3.99 -5.91
CA SER A 170 6.06 2.51 -5.92
C SER A 170 6.71 1.94 -4.67
N LEU A 171 7.81 2.56 -4.20
CA LEU A 171 8.50 2.15 -2.98
C LEU A 171 7.63 2.39 -1.75
N ILE A 172 6.94 3.53 -1.69
CA ILE A 172 6.01 3.83 -0.59
C ILE A 172 4.87 2.82 -0.56
N THR A 173 4.26 2.49 -1.70
CA THR A 173 3.18 1.48 -1.75
C THR A 173 3.69 0.09 -1.38
N GLN A 174 4.92 -0.26 -1.77
CA GLN A 174 5.53 -1.53 -1.39
C GLN A 174 5.73 -1.62 0.13
N LEU A 175 6.23 -0.57 0.76
CA LEU A 175 6.39 -0.50 2.23
C LEU A 175 5.05 -0.58 2.99
N ILE A 176 3.95 -0.15 2.36
CA ILE A 176 2.61 -0.25 2.98
C ILE A 176 2.10 -1.70 2.93
N TRP A 177 2.45 -2.45 1.88
CA TRP A 177 2.01 -3.84 1.69
C TRP A 177 2.87 -4.87 2.43
N ASP A 178 4.13 -4.56 2.72
CA ASP A 178 5.02 -5.38 3.55
C ASP A 178 4.60 -5.32 5.04
#